data_AF-A0A6P1BAX8-F1
#
_entry.id   AF-A0A6P1BAX8-F1
#
_cell.length_a   1.000
_cell.length_b   1.000
_cell.length_c   1.000
_cell.angle_alpha   90.00
_cell.angle_beta   90.00
_cell.angle_gamma   90.00
#
_symmetry.space_group_name_H-M   'P 1'
#
loop_
_entity.id
_entity.type
_entity.pdbx_description
1 polymer ?
#
loop_
_entity_poly.entity_id
_entity_poly.type
_entity_poly.pdbx_seq_one_letter_code
_entity_poly.pdbx_strand_id
1 'polypeptide(L)' 'MDLQKIMAKARDIAKSTGTITTEQLNGLCPNSMESKDIAALFTALRAEGIRLKDDESRP' A
#
# COMPACT_ATOMS: atom_id res chain seq x y z
N MET A 1 5.34 -7.56 -13.66
CA MET A 1 4.03 -7.39 -13.01
C MET A 1 3.65 -5.93 -13.11
N ASP A 2 2.40 -5.65 -13.48
CA ASP A 2 1.90 -4.29 -13.60
C ASP A 2 1.67 -3.66 -12.22
N LEU A 3 2.30 -2.51 -11.97
CA LEU A 3 2.03 -1.61 -10.84
C LEU A 3 0.52 -1.43 -10.61
N GLN A 4 -0.25 -1.37 -11.68
CA GLN A 4 -1.70 -1.26 -11.63
C GLN A 4 -2.40 -2.44 -10.94
N LYS A 5 -1.91 -3.67 -11.09
CA LYS A 5 -2.49 -4.84 -10.38
C LYS A 5 -2.17 -4.79 -8.89
N ILE A 6 -1.00 -4.28 -8.52
CA ILE A 6 -0.58 -4.08 -7.12
C ILE A 6 -1.44 -3.00 -6.49
N MET A 7 -1.62 -1.86 -7.17
CA MET A 7 -2.53 -0.78 -6.76
C MET A 7 -3.96 -1.31 -6.60
N ALA A 8 -4.47 -2.06 -7.57
CA ALA A 8 -5.82 -2.60 -7.51
C ALA A 8 -6.02 -3.51 -6.30
N LYS A 9 -5.08 -4.42 -6.02
CA LYS A 9 -5.14 -5.28 -4.83
C LYS A 9 -4.97 -4.52 -3.52
N ALA A 10 -4.01 -3.60 -3.45
CA ALA A 10 -3.79 -2.78 -2.26
C ALA A 10 -5.04 -1.95 -1.92
N ARG A 11 -5.66 -1.36 -2.95
CA ARG A 11 -6.90 -0.60 -2.84
C ARG A 11 -8.08 -1.49 -2.46
N ASP A 12 -8.20 -2.70 -3.00
CA ASP A 12 -9.27 -3.64 -2.68
C ASP A 12 -9.22 -4.09 -1.21
N ILE A 13 -8.04 -4.50 -0.74
CA ILE A 13 -7.80 -4.85 0.67
C ILE A 13 -8.17 -3.66 1.55
N ALA A 14 -7.60 -2.51 1.26
CA ALA A 14 -7.84 -1.29 2.01
C ALA A 14 -9.30 -0.83 2.01
N LYS A 15 -10.04 -1.04 0.93
CA LYS A 15 -11.46 -0.72 0.85
C LYS A 15 -12.31 -1.65 1.71
N SER A 16 -11.87 -2.90 1.90
CA SER A 16 -12.52 -3.89 2.76
C SER A 16 -12.22 -3.65 4.25
N THR A 17 -10.97 -3.33 4.59
CA THR A 17 -10.51 -3.19 6.00
C THR A 17 -10.39 -1.74 6.48
N GLY A 18 -10.55 -0.75 5.61
CA GLY A 18 -10.28 0.68 5.87
C GLY A 18 -8.79 1.03 6.04
N THR A 19 -7.93 0.02 6.16
CA THR A 19 -6.49 0.16 6.42
C THR A 19 -5.71 -0.96 5.75
N ILE A 20 -4.43 -0.72 5.44
CA ILE A 20 -3.51 -1.74 4.90
C ILE A 20 -2.19 -1.75 5.69
N THR A 21 -1.53 -2.90 5.81
CA THR A 21 -0.22 -3.02 6.48
C THR A 21 0.90 -3.01 5.43
N THR A 22 2.08 -2.55 5.83
CA THR A 22 3.32 -2.67 5.05
C THR A 22 3.63 -4.11 4.69
N GLU A 23 3.32 -5.10 5.54
CA GLU A 23 3.46 -6.52 5.19
C GLU A 23 2.51 -6.96 4.08
N GLN A 24 1.23 -6.60 4.14
CA GLN A 24 0.28 -6.88 3.05
C GLN A 24 0.72 -6.19 1.76
N LEU A 25 1.24 -4.97 1.86
CA LEU A 25 1.79 -4.25 0.74
C LEU A 25 3.06 -4.91 0.19
N ASN A 26 4.01 -5.31 1.03
CA ASN A 26 5.25 -6.01 0.66
C ASN A 26 4.98 -7.41 0.07
N GLY A 27 3.90 -8.07 0.49
CA GLY A 27 3.44 -9.31 -0.15
C GLY A 27 2.88 -9.08 -1.55
N LEU A 28 2.40 -7.85 -1.85
CA LEU A 28 1.90 -7.44 -3.16
C LEU A 28 2.99 -6.78 -4.03
N CYS A 29 3.92 -6.08 -3.40
CA CYS A 29 5.02 -5.36 -4.02
C CYS A 29 6.23 -6.28 -4.16
N PRO A 30 6.68 -6.62 -5.37
CA PRO A 30 7.93 -7.35 -5.52
C PRO A 30 9.09 -6.51 -4.96
N ASN A 31 10.09 -7.16 -4.35
CA ASN A 31 11.30 -6.51 -3.79
C ASN A 31 12.06 -5.61 -4.78
N SER A 32 11.73 -5.64 -6.08
CA SER A 32 12.28 -4.78 -7.13
C SER A 32 11.49 -3.49 -7.36
N MET A 33 10.47 -3.21 -6.56
CA MET A 33 9.70 -1.98 -6.67
C MET A 33 10.50 -0.82 -6.10
N GLU A 34 10.73 0.21 -6.91
CA GLU A 34 11.47 1.37 -6.47
C GLU A 34 10.75 2.06 -5.31
N SER A 35 11.52 2.62 -4.38
CA SER A 35 10.98 3.32 -3.21
C SER A 35 10.02 4.46 -3.60
N LYS A 36 10.19 5.01 -4.81
CA LYS A 36 9.29 6.01 -5.42
C LYS A 36 7.90 5.45 -5.75
N ASP A 37 7.81 4.26 -6.34
CA ASP A 37 6.52 3.64 -6.67
C ASP A 37 5.75 3.25 -5.41
N ILE A 38 6.47 2.77 -4.38
CA ILE A 38 5.89 2.46 -3.07
C ILE A 38 5.36 3.74 -2.41
N ALA A 39 6.12 4.84 -2.45
CA ALA A 39 5.69 6.13 -1.93
C ALA A 39 4.47 6.71 -2.69
N ALA A 40 4.43 6.56 -4.01
CA ALA A 40 3.28 6.95 -4.82
C ALA A 40 2.02 6.12 -4.47
N LEU A 41 2.19 4.81 -4.26
CA LEU A 41 1.14 3.92 -3.80
C LEU A 41 0.58 4.37 -2.45
N PHE A 42 1.46 4.65 -1.48
CA PHE A 42 1.07 5.13 -0.16
C PHE A 42 0.36 6.48 -0.21
N THR A 43 0.83 7.38 -1.06
CA THR A 43 0.20 8.70 -1.26
C THR A 43 -1.19 8.56 -1.85
N ALA A 44 -1.36 7.69 -2.85
CA ALA A 44 -2.67 7.41 -3.46
C ALA A 44 -3.65 6.79 -2.46
N LEU A 45 -3.19 5.80 -1.68
CA LEU A 45 -3.99 5.18 -0.62
C LEU A 45 -4.42 6.21 0.43
N ARG A 46 -3.49 7.03 0.93
CA ARG A 46 -3.77 8.06 1.93
C ARG A 46 -4.74 9.13 1.39
N ALA A 47 -4.63 9.48 0.10
CA ALA A 47 -5.56 10.40 -0.57
C ALA A 47 -6.98 9.83 -0.71
N GLU A 48 -7.12 8.50 -0.77
CA GLU A 48 -8.41 7.81 -0.72
C GLU A 48 -8.97 7.62 0.71
N GLY A 49 -8.25 8.10 1.74
CA GLY A 49 -8.63 7.94 3.14
C GLY A 49 -8.19 6.62 3.76
N ILE A 50 -7.37 5.85 3.05
CA ILE A 50 -6.82 4.57 3.53
C ILE A 50 -5.60 4.86 4.40
N ARG A 51 -5.64 4.42 5.66
CA ARG A 51 -4.50 4.55 6.58
C ARG A 51 -3.62 3.30 6.55
N LEU A 52 -2.32 3.52 6.62
CA LEU A 52 -1.36 2.44 6.84
C LEU A 52 -1.29 2.14 8.32
N LYS A 53 -1.57 0.90 8.68
CA LYS A 53 -1.61 0.47 10.09
C LYS A 53 -0.22 0.40 10.72
N ASP A 54 0.83 0.26 9.91
CA ASP A 54 2.22 0.18 10.36
C ASP A 54 2.91 1.54 10.49
N ASP A 55 2.32 2.59 9.91
CA ASP A 55 2.78 3.99 10.05
C ASP A 55 2.60 4.51 11.50
N GLU A 56 1.84 3.77 12.33
CA GLU A 56 1.68 4.00 13.78
C GLU A 56 2.76 3.31 14.63
N SER A 57 3.61 2.46 14.03
CA SER A 57 4.71 1.77 14.72
C SER A 57 6.04 2.52 14.58
N ARG A 58 6.10 3.77 15.05
CA ARG A 58 7.38 4.41 15.41
C ARG A 58 7.27 5.02 16.81
N PRO A 59 7.97 4.49 17.83
CA PRO A 59 8.27 5.27 19.03
C PRO A 59 9.22 6.43 18.73
#